data_AF-A0A8J2U801-F1
#
_entry.id   AF-A0A8J2U801-F1
#
_cell.length_a   1.000
_cell.length_b   1.000
_cell.length_c   1.000
_cell.angle_alpha   90.00
_cell.angle_beta   90.00
_cell.angle_gamma   90.00
#
_symmetry.space_group_name_H-M   'P 1'
#
loop_
_entity.id
_entity.type
_entity.pdbx_description
1 polymer ?
#
loop_
_entity_poly.entity_id
_entity_poly.type
_entity_poly.pdbx_seq_one_letter_code
_entity_poly.pdbx_strand_id
1 'polypeptide(L)'
;MRKPTFESKRAILQQLSADNFVSGTDLAARLQISRSAIARHISELQDLGVDIYVVKGRGYKLGARLDLIESEVLAMLIDDWRPQDAELHVYPLIDSTNQFWLDRHPQQPPSASVCFAECQSAGRGRRGRSWQSPFGGALYCSVWWRSDNNLSELMGLSVAIGLALTRWLVDLGVPAQVKWPNDIYIKQKKVAGILVELESGKDGKGSAVVGVGLNIKLPDSVSANIDQPWTDLSQWLVPLPARTQLAAGLYQALVECLQRFEAGGLQQCLADWPKHDVYADKAIRLQMGDHQVAGICRGVDGQGALVIETGDGRRSFFGGEISVRPDHVVD
;
A
#
# COMPACT_ATOMS: atom_id res chain seq x y z
N MET A 1 -6.47 17.03 -20.53
CA MET A 1 -6.63 15.90 -21.46
C MET A 1 -5.27 15.26 -21.77
N ARG A 2 -4.92 14.17 -21.06
CA ARG A 2 -3.84 13.21 -21.38
C ARG A 2 -4.28 11.85 -20.80
N LYS A 3 -5.30 11.22 -21.39
CA LYS A 3 -5.84 9.91 -20.99
C LYS A 3 -5.68 8.74 -22.01
N PRO A 4 -5.40 8.93 -23.34
CA PRO A 4 -5.51 7.82 -24.30
C PRO A 4 -4.37 6.77 -24.24
N THR A 5 -3.23 7.09 -23.62
CA THR A 5 -2.05 6.21 -23.57
C THR A 5 -2.24 5.00 -22.64
N PHE A 6 -3.09 5.11 -21.61
CA PHE A 6 -3.23 4.10 -20.55
C PHE A 6 -4.31 3.06 -20.82
N GLU A 7 -5.45 3.46 -21.41
CA GLU A 7 -6.46 2.52 -21.89
C GLU A 7 -5.87 1.55 -22.92
N SER A 8 -4.98 2.05 -23.79
CA SER A 8 -4.24 1.24 -24.76
C SER A 8 -3.38 0.17 -24.09
N LYS A 9 -2.65 0.49 -23.00
CA LYS A 9 -1.85 -0.49 -22.24
C LYS A 9 -2.72 -1.57 -21.59
N ARG A 10 -3.84 -1.19 -20.98
CA ARG A 10 -4.80 -2.15 -20.40
C ARG A 10 -5.33 -3.09 -21.46
N ALA A 11 -5.77 -2.54 -22.59
CA ALA A 11 -6.32 -3.32 -23.67
C ALA A 11 -5.26 -4.29 -24.25
N ILE A 12 -3.98 -3.87 -24.33
CA ILE A 12 -2.88 -4.78 -24.70
C ILE A 12 -2.76 -5.93 -23.68
N LEU A 13 -2.68 -5.63 -22.37
CA LEU A 13 -2.54 -6.67 -21.35
C LEU A 13 -3.69 -7.68 -21.35
N GLN A 14 -4.93 -7.22 -21.57
CA GLN A 14 -6.11 -8.09 -21.70
C GLN A 14 -6.07 -9.02 -22.91
N GLN A 15 -5.25 -8.71 -23.93
CA GLN A 15 -5.09 -9.54 -25.13
C GLN A 15 -3.89 -10.49 -25.04
N LEU A 16 -2.98 -10.31 -24.09
CA LEU A 16 -1.83 -11.20 -23.90
C LEU A 16 -2.20 -12.40 -23.04
N SER A 17 -1.53 -13.53 -23.30
CA SER A 17 -1.71 -14.79 -22.58
C SER A 17 -0.36 -15.30 -22.09
N ALA A 18 -0.37 -16.10 -21.02
CA ALA A 18 0.79 -16.84 -20.54
C ALA A 18 1.00 -18.18 -21.27
N ASP A 19 0.10 -18.55 -22.18
CA ASP A 19 0.17 -19.81 -22.92
C ASP A 19 0.63 -19.58 -24.37
N ASN A 20 0.08 -18.58 -25.04
CA ASN A 20 0.27 -18.35 -26.48
C ASN A 20 0.85 -16.98 -26.81
N PHE A 21 1.66 -16.92 -27.88
CA PHE A 21 2.11 -15.64 -28.46
C PHE A 21 1.01 -14.98 -29.28
N VAL A 22 0.92 -13.66 -29.21
CA VAL A 22 0.06 -12.84 -30.07
C VAL A 22 0.93 -11.91 -30.90
N SER A 23 0.73 -11.88 -32.23
CA SER A 23 1.55 -11.05 -33.10
C SER A 23 1.25 -9.56 -32.88
N GLY A 24 2.26 -8.70 -33.07
CA GLY A 24 2.05 -7.26 -32.99
C GLY A 24 1.13 -6.70 -34.08
N THR A 25 0.99 -7.40 -35.21
CA THR A 25 0.03 -7.05 -36.26
C THR A 25 -1.40 -7.35 -35.81
N ASP A 26 -1.63 -8.49 -35.15
CA ASP A 26 -2.95 -8.85 -34.64
C ASP A 26 -3.39 -7.91 -33.52
N LEU A 27 -2.50 -7.58 -32.58
CA LEU A 27 -2.79 -6.60 -31.53
C LEU A 27 -3.12 -5.23 -32.12
N ALA A 28 -2.33 -4.77 -33.10
CA ALA A 28 -2.56 -3.50 -33.78
C ALA A 28 -3.94 -3.46 -34.47
N ALA A 29 -4.32 -4.54 -35.16
CA ALA A 29 -5.62 -4.66 -35.81
C ALA A 29 -6.79 -4.67 -34.82
N ARG A 30 -6.68 -5.46 -33.73
CA ARG A 30 -7.72 -5.56 -32.70
C ARG A 30 -7.94 -4.25 -31.95
N LEU A 31 -6.85 -3.54 -31.65
CA LEU A 31 -6.88 -2.32 -30.84
C LEU A 31 -6.94 -1.04 -31.67
N GLN A 32 -6.97 -1.15 -33.00
CA GLN A 32 -7.02 -0.03 -33.94
C GLN A 32 -5.91 1.02 -33.71
N ILE A 33 -4.70 0.56 -33.38
CA ILE A 33 -3.50 1.41 -33.21
C ILE A 33 -2.33 0.85 -34.02
N SER A 34 -1.31 1.67 -34.30
CA SER A 34 -0.18 1.23 -35.11
C SER A 34 0.65 0.14 -34.41
N ARG A 35 1.31 -0.72 -35.21
CA ARG A 35 2.26 -1.72 -34.68
C ARG A 35 3.41 -1.08 -33.90
N SER A 36 3.85 0.12 -34.30
CA SER A 36 4.86 0.89 -33.56
C SER A 36 4.36 1.37 -32.21
N ALA A 37 3.08 1.76 -32.10
CA ALA A 37 2.45 2.09 -30.82
C ALA A 37 2.37 0.86 -29.91
N ILE A 38 1.99 -0.32 -30.44
CA ILE A 38 2.03 -1.59 -29.69
C ILE A 38 3.43 -1.85 -29.12
N ALA A 39 4.47 -1.81 -29.96
CA ALA A 39 5.84 -2.08 -29.52
C ALA A 39 6.30 -1.10 -28.42
N ARG A 40 5.99 0.19 -28.57
CA ARG A 40 6.26 1.21 -27.54
C ARG A 40 5.53 0.90 -26.24
N HIS A 41 4.23 0.57 -26.30
CA HIS A 41 3.47 0.24 -25.09
C HIS A 41 3.95 -1.04 -24.41
N ILE A 42 4.38 -2.06 -25.17
CA ILE A 42 5.00 -3.28 -24.62
C ILE A 42 6.28 -2.93 -23.88
N SER A 43 7.17 -2.12 -24.49
CA SER A 43 8.38 -1.65 -23.82
C SER A 43 8.05 -0.91 -22.52
N GLU A 44 7.11 0.04 -22.58
CA GLU A 44 6.67 0.77 -21.39
C GLU A 44 6.04 -0.14 -20.32
N LEU A 45 5.40 -1.26 -20.70
CA LEU A 45 4.86 -2.24 -19.75
C LEU A 45 5.97 -3.09 -19.12
N GLN A 46 6.99 -3.46 -19.88
CA GLN A 46 8.19 -4.13 -19.36
C GLN A 46 8.94 -3.22 -18.38
N ASP A 47 9.05 -1.92 -18.69
CA ASP A 47 9.63 -0.91 -17.79
C ASP A 47 8.84 -0.77 -16.47
N LEU A 48 7.53 -1.04 -16.51
CA LEU A 48 6.65 -1.10 -15.32
C LEU A 48 6.69 -2.45 -14.58
N GLY A 49 7.57 -3.36 -15.02
CA GLY A 49 7.81 -4.66 -14.37
C GLY A 49 6.89 -5.78 -14.83
N VAL A 50 6.09 -5.60 -15.90
CA VAL A 50 5.33 -6.72 -16.49
C VAL A 50 6.31 -7.65 -17.21
N ASP A 51 6.31 -8.92 -16.81
CA ASP A 51 7.09 -9.95 -17.50
C ASP A 51 6.44 -10.30 -18.85
N ILE A 52 6.98 -9.73 -19.93
CA ILE A 52 6.52 -9.94 -21.31
C ILE A 52 7.69 -10.47 -22.14
N TYR A 53 7.52 -11.67 -22.70
CA TYR A 53 8.42 -12.22 -23.71
C TYR A 53 8.16 -11.56 -25.07
N VAL A 54 9.22 -11.04 -25.69
CA VAL A 54 9.19 -10.46 -27.03
C VAL A 54 10.03 -11.32 -27.97
N VAL A 55 9.39 -11.98 -28.93
CA VAL A 55 10.08 -12.87 -29.89
C VAL A 55 9.87 -12.37 -31.31
N LYS A 56 10.97 -12.03 -31.99
CA LYS A 56 10.96 -11.57 -33.39
C LYS A 56 10.27 -12.61 -34.27
N GLY A 57 9.27 -12.18 -35.03
CA GLY A 57 8.49 -13.04 -35.93
C GLY A 57 7.37 -13.85 -35.26
N ARG A 58 7.29 -13.91 -33.92
CA ARG A 58 6.18 -14.58 -33.20
C ARG A 58 5.27 -13.60 -32.46
N GLY A 59 5.83 -12.52 -31.91
CA GLY A 59 5.05 -11.50 -31.19
C GLY A 59 5.34 -11.49 -29.69
N TYR A 60 4.28 -11.30 -28.90
CA TYR A 60 4.35 -11.02 -27.47
C TYR A 60 3.58 -12.07 -26.66
N LYS A 61 4.07 -12.39 -25.46
CA LYS A 61 3.47 -13.38 -24.54
C LYS A 61 3.78 -12.97 -23.10
N LEU A 62 2.86 -13.17 -22.16
CA LEU A 62 3.15 -12.97 -20.73
C LEU A 62 4.04 -14.09 -20.21
N GLY A 63 4.95 -13.78 -19.29
CA GLY A 63 5.78 -14.78 -18.63
C GLY A 63 5.00 -15.65 -17.65
N ALA A 64 3.96 -15.08 -17.02
CA ALA A 64 3.03 -15.78 -16.15
C ALA A 64 1.61 -15.18 -16.27
N ARG A 65 0.60 -15.94 -15.84
CA ARG A 65 -0.77 -15.43 -15.76
C ARG A 65 -0.81 -14.31 -14.71
N LEU A 66 -1.38 -13.17 -15.10
CA LEU A 66 -1.61 -12.05 -14.20
C LEU A 66 -2.88 -12.32 -13.38
N ASP A 67 -2.75 -12.36 -12.06
CA ASP A 67 -3.87 -12.36 -11.12
C ASP A 67 -4.27 -10.90 -10.88
N LEU A 68 -5.19 -10.34 -11.66
CA LEU A 68 -5.58 -8.92 -11.55
C LEU A 68 -6.76 -8.74 -10.60
N ILE A 69 -6.90 -7.53 -10.05
CA ILE A 69 -8.07 -7.15 -9.27
C ILE A 69 -9.27 -7.09 -10.21
N GLU A 70 -10.24 -7.95 -9.95
CA GLU A 70 -11.51 -8.01 -10.68
C GLU A 70 -12.50 -7.02 -10.04
N SER A 71 -12.71 -5.86 -10.68
CA SER A 71 -13.51 -4.74 -10.14
C SER A 71 -14.91 -5.13 -9.72
N GLU A 72 -15.60 -5.93 -10.52
CA GLU A 72 -16.97 -6.37 -10.30
C GLU A 72 -17.05 -7.34 -9.12
N VAL A 73 -16.07 -8.25 -9.02
CA VAL A 73 -15.96 -9.19 -7.90
C VAL A 73 -15.60 -8.44 -6.62
N LEU A 74 -14.66 -7.50 -6.68
CA LEU A 74 -14.29 -6.66 -5.56
C LEU A 74 -15.49 -5.88 -5.04
N ALA A 75 -16.28 -5.27 -5.93
CA ALA A 75 -17.49 -4.53 -5.57
C ALA A 75 -18.47 -5.40 -4.78
N MET A 76 -18.70 -6.64 -5.20
CA MET A 76 -19.57 -7.59 -4.49
C MET A 76 -18.99 -8.00 -3.13
N LEU A 77 -17.67 -8.21 -3.03
CA LEU A 77 -17.03 -8.64 -1.79
C LEU A 77 -17.01 -7.56 -0.69
N ILE A 78 -17.03 -6.29 -1.07
CA ILE A 78 -16.95 -5.17 -0.12
C ILE A 78 -18.30 -4.48 0.13
N ASP A 79 -19.39 -4.95 -0.47
CA ASP A 79 -20.69 -4.26 -0.48
C ASP A 79 -21.21 -3.99 0.94
N ASP A 80 -21.09 -4.97 1.85
CA ASP A 80 -21.50 -4.84 3.26
C ASP A 80 -20.67 -3.82 4.06
N TRP A 81 -19.45 -3.52 3.60
CA TRP A 81 -18.48 -2.66 4.29
C TRP A 81 -18.36 -1.27 3.65
N ARG A 82 -18.96 -1.09 2.47
CA ARG A 82 -18.84 0.11 1.67
C ARG A 82 -20.19 0.84 1.65
N PRO A 83 -20.27 2.11 2.10
CA PRO A 83 -21.46 2.91 1.92
C PRO A 83 -21.90 2.92 0.44
N GLN A 84 -23.21 2.89 0.17
CA GLN A 84 -23.72 2.77 -1.20
C GLN A 84 -23.25 3.91 -2.11
N ASP A 85 -23.04 5.10 -1.55
CA ASP A 85 -22.54 6.28 -2.25
C ASP A 85 -21.01 6.32 -2.36
N ALA A 86 -20.28 5.51 -1.59
CA ALA A 86 -18.82 5.45 -1.67
C ALA A 86 -18.35 4.94 -3.04
N GLU A 87 -17.33 5.58 -3.58
CA GLU A 87 -16.79 5.25 -4.89
C GLU A 87 -15.78 4.10 -4.80
N LEU A 88 -15.77 3.23 -5.81
CA LEU A 88 -14.74 2.19 -6.00
C LEU A 88 -14.07 2.42 -7.36
N HIS A 89 -12.76 2.65 -7.33
CA HIS A 89 -11.94 2.77 -8.53
C HIS A 89 -10.85 1.71 -8.55
N VAL A 90 -10.65 1.05 -9.70
CA VAL A 90 -9.56 0.10 -9.93
C VAL A 90 -8.84 0.51 -11.21
N TYR A 91 -7.61 1.02 -11.09
CA TYR A 91 -6.81 1.49 -12.21
C TYR A 91 -5.69 0.51 -12.58
N PRO A 92 -5.52 0.17 -13.86
CA PRO A 92 -4.34 -0.59 -14.30
C PRO A 92 -3.04 0.17 -14.06
N LEU A 93 -3.08 1.49 -14.20
CA LEU A 93 -1.92 2.34 -13.98
C LEU A 93 -2.40 3.75 -13.63
N ILE A 94 -1.83 4.29 -12.57
CA ILE A 94 -2.03 5.66 -12.11
C ILE A 94 -0.68 6.23 -11.68
N ASP A 95 -0.58 7.53 -11.47
CA ASP A 95 0.61 8.12 -10.84
C ASP A 95 0.71 7.70 -9.37
N SER A 96 -0.34 7.95 -8.58
CA SER A 96 -0.47 7.56 -7.18
C SER A 96 -1.93 7.44 -6.75
N THR A 97 -2.29 6.36 -6.06
CA THR A 97 -3.64 6.19 -5.48
C THR A 97 -3.93 7.22 -4.40
N ASN A 98 -2.91 7.71 -3.69
CA ASN A 98 -3.08 8.83 -2.75
C ASN A 98 -3.34 10.14 -3.50
N GLN A 99 -2.54 10.43 -4.54
CA GLN A 99 -2.69 11.68 -5.29
C GLN A 99 -4.06 11.76 -5.97
N PHE A 100 -4.59 10.63 -6.43
CA PHE A 100 -5.95 10.52 -6.94
C PHE A 100 -7.01 11.11 -6.00
N TRP A 101 -6.91 10.85 -4.70
CA TRP A 101 -7.85 11.35 -3.70
C TRP A 101 -7.53 12.78 -3.27
N LEU A 102 -6.26 13.13 -3.12
CA LEU A 102 -5.86 14.52 -2.81
C LEU A 102 -6.35 15.51 -3.88
N ASP A 103 -6.23 15.15 -5.17
CA ASP A 103 -6.73 15.97 -6.28
C ASP A 103 -8.26 16.13 -6.26
N ARG A 104 -8.97 15.21 -5.61
CA ARG A 104 -10.44 15.19 -5.47
C ARG A 104 -10.92 15.74 -4.13
N HIS A 105 -10.03 16.06 -3.20
CA HIS A 105 -10.39 16.66 -1.91
C HIS A 105 -11.38 17.83 -2.04
N PRO A 106 -11.21 18.78 -2.99
CA PRO A 106 -12.15 19.90 -3.14
C PRO A 106 -13.57 19.48 -3.52
N GLN A 107 -13.74 18.29 -4.11
CA GLN A 107 -15.03 17.73 -4.51
C GLN A 107 -15.74 17.02 -3.35
N GLN A 108 -15.04 16.79 -2.23
CA GLN A 108 -15.55 16.14 -1.03
C GLN A 108 -16.25 14.81 -1.35
N PRO A 109 -15.51 13.82 -1.91
CA PRO A 109 -16.10 12.53 -2.24
C PRO A 109 -16.67 11.85 -0.98
N PRO A 110 -17.63 10.92 -1.13
CA PRO A 110 -18.21 10.21 0.00
C PRO A 110 -17.14 9.46 0.82
N SER A 111 -17.28 9.46 2.14
CA SER A 111 -16.31 8.79 3.03
C SER A 111 -16.28 7.28 2.75
N ALA A 112 -15.15 6.64 3.03
CA ALA A 112 -14.85 5.25 2.69
C ALA A 112 -14.73 4.95 1.18
N SER A 113 -14.69 5.98 0.32
CA SER A 113 -14.35 5.77 -1.09
C SER A 113 -12.92 5.23 -1.24
N VAL A 114 -12.70 4.29 -2.16
CA VAL A 114 -11.43 3.56 -2.31
C VAL A 114 -10.91 3.53 -3.75
N CYS A 115 -9.61 3.67 -3.88
CA CYS A 115 -8.88 3.59 -5.14
C CYS A 115 -7.81 2.51 -5.04
N PHE A 116 -7.91 1.50 -5.89
CA PHE A 116 -6.88 0.50 -6.10
C PHE A 116 -6.14 0.75 -7.40
N ALA A 117 -4.88 0.32 -7.46
CA ALA A 117 -4.14 0.26 -8.71
C ALA A 117 -3.37 -1.05 -8.88
N GLU A 118 -3.18 -1.44 -10.14
CA GLU A 118 -2.27 -2.52 -10.51
C GLU A 118 -0.82 -2.05 -10.56
N CYS A 119 -0.59 -0.77 -10.79
CA CYS A 119 0.73 -0.16 -10.90
C CYS A 119 0.66 1.35 -10.58
N GLN A 120 1.74 1.88 -10.00
CA GLN A 120 1.89 3.32 -9.80
C GLN A 120 3.17 3.82 -10.48
N SER A 121 3.08 4.81 -11.38
CA SER A 121 4.27 5.39 -12.00
C SER A 121 5.01 6.39 -11.10
N ALA A 122 4.36 6.86 -10.03
CA ALA A 122 4.91 7.81 -9.07
C ALA A 122 4.51 7.44 -7.63
N GLY A 123 4.57 6.13 -7.30
CA GLY A 123 4.29 5.62 -5.97
C GLY A 123 5.14 6.32 -4.91
N ARG A 124 4.50 6.72 -3.79
CA ARG A 124 5.13 7.54 -2.75
C ARG A 124 5.18 6.81 -1.41
N GLY A 125 6.29 6.99 -0.72
CA GLY A 125 6.44 6.75 0.71
C GLY A 125 6.59 8.06 1.46
N ARG A 126 6.88 7.97 2.76
CA ARG A 126 7.15 9.13 3.61
C ARG A 126 8.44 9.84 3.19
N ARG A 127 8.50 11.15 3.43
CA ARG A 127 9.68 12.02 3.17
C ARG A 127 10.18 11.97 1.72
N GLY A 128 9.24 11.93 0.77
CA GLY A 128 9.56 11.96 -0.65
C GLY A 128 10.23 10.69 -1.19
N ARG A 129 10.36 9.61 -0.40
CA ARG A 129 10.86 8.33 -0.92
C ARG A 129 9.86 7.75 -1.92
N SER A 130 10.37 7.05 -2.93
CA SER A 130 9.51 6.31 -3.85
C SER A 130 9.09 4.97 -3.25
N TRP A 131 7.85 4.56 -3.53
CA TRP A 131 7.39 3.20 -3.29
C TRP A 131 7.42 2.42 -4.61
N GLN A 132 8.27 1.40 -4.69
CA GLN A 132 8.36 0.55 -5.89
C GLN A 132 7.01 -0.12 -6.13
N SER A 133 6.41 0.17 -7.27
CA SER A 133 5.02 -0.20 -7.56
C SER A 133 4.88 -0.99 -8.87
N PRO A 134 5.57 -2.16 -9.01
CA PRO A 134 5.47 -2.96 -10.23
C PRO A 134 4.05 -3.42 -10.51
N PHE A 135 3.78 -3.59 -11.80
CA PHE A 135 2.46 -4.02 -12.26
C PHE A 135 2.11 -5.42 -11.72
N GLY A 136 1.00 -5.50 -10.98
CA GLY A 136 0.45 -6.75 -10.46
C GLY A 136 1.21 -7.40 -9.30
N GLY A 137 2.32 -6.80 -8.84
CA GLY A 137 3.18 -7.40 -7.81
C GLY A 137 2.74 -7.15 -6.37
N ALA A 138 1.91 -6.13 -6.15
CA ALA A 138 1.44 -5.71 -4.83
C ALA A 138 0.00 -5.18 -4.92
N LEU A 139 -0.61 -4.91 -3.77
CA LEU A 139 -1.81 -4.08 -3.68
C LEU A 139 -1.40 -2.65 -3.37
N TYR A 140 -1.80 -1.72 -4.23
CA TYR A 140 -1.72 -0.29 -3.97
C TYR A 140 -3.15 0.21 -3.76
N CYS A 141 -3.45 0.65 -2.55
CA CYS A 141 -4.79 1.03 -2.13
C CYS A 141 -4.73 2.38 -1.42
N SER A 142 -5.71 3.24 -1.69
CA SER A 142 -5.93 4.44 -0.89
C SER A 142 -7.41 4.59 -0.57
N VAL A 143 -7.72 4.80 0.70
CA VAL A 143 -9.07 5.09 1.19
C VAL A 143 -9.17 6.56 1.56
N TRP A 144 -10.21 7.22 1.06
CA TRP A 144 -10.62 8.54 1.48
C TRP A 144 -11.52 8.46 2.71
N TRP A 145 -11.20 9.22 3.75
CA TRP A 145 -11.96 9.26 4.99
C TRP A 145 -12.23 10.70 5.41
N ARG A 146 -13.51 11.05 5.53
CA ARG A 146 -13.93 12.28 6.18
C ARG A 146 -14.23 11.99 7.64
N SER A 147 -13.61 12.74 8.54
CA SER A 147 -13.76 12.58 9.98
C SER A 147 -14.60 13.71 10.56
N ASP A 148 -15.30 13.45 11.65
CA ASP A 148 -15.88 14.48 12.51
C ASP A 148 -14.86 15.03 13.52
N ASN A 149 -13.74 14.33 13.71
CA ASN A 149 -12.61 14.75 14.54
C ASN A 149 -11.73 15.79 13.84
N ASN A 150 -11.06 16.64 14.60
CA ASN A 150 -10.10 17.62 14.08
C ASN A 150 -8.71 16.99 13.80
N LEU A 151 -7.81 17.75 13.17
CA LEU A 151 -6.48 17.23 12.80
C LEU A 151 -5.65 16.69 13.98
N SER A 152 -5.75 17.31 15.16
CA SER A 152 -4.99 16.86 16.35
C SER A 152 -5.51 15.52 16.89
N GLU A 153 -6.80 15.26 16.72
CA GLU A 153 -7.45 14.01 17.12
C GLU A 153 -7.17 12.88 16.11
N LEU A 154 -6.88 13.21 14.86
CA LEU A 154 -6.42 12.25 13.84
C LEU A 154 -4.93 11.85 13.99
N MET A 155 -4.22 12.44 14.95
CA MET A 155 -2.85 12.05 15.27
C MET A 155 -2.80 10.58 15.71
N GLY A 156 -1.81 9.85 15.20
CA GLY A 156 -1.66 8.42 15.49
C GLY A 156 -2.53 7.51 14.63
N LEU A 157 -3.32 8.02 13.68
CA LEU A 157 -4.10 7.18 12.75
C LEU A 157 -3.23 6.14 12.03
N SER A 158 -2.02 6.50 11.60
CA SER A 158 -1.07 5.56 10.98
C SER A 158 -0.71 4.38 11.89
N VAL A 159 -0.64 4.60 13.21
CA VAL A 159 -0.33 3.56 14.21
C VAL A 159 -1.52 2.60 14.35
N ALA A 160 -2.75 3.14 14.40
CA ALA A 160 -3.97 2.34 14.42
C ALA A 160 -4.09 1.46 13.17
N ILE A 161 -3.90 2.05 11.98
CA ILE A 161 -3.94 1.33 10.69
C ILE A 161 -2.86 0.24 10.65
N GLY A 162 -1.64 0.55 11.08
CA GLY A 162 -0.55 -0.43 11.15
C GLY A 162 -0.90 -1.65 12.00
N LEU A 163 -1.50 -1.43 13.17
CA LEU A 163 -1.92 -2.52 14.05
C LEU A 163 -3.11 -3.31 13.48
N ALA A 164 -4.12 -2.64 12.90
CA ALA A 164 -5.28 -3.29 12.30
C ALA A 164 -4.88 -4.21 11.14
N LEU A 165 -4.04 -3.72 10.22
CA LEU A 165 -3.54 -4.53 9.11
C LEU A 165 -2.63 -5.66 9.57
N THR A 166 -1.86 -5.45 10.65
CA THR A 166 -1.05 -6.52 11.25
C THR A 166 -1.93 -7.64 11.81
N ARG A 167 -3.02 -7.30 12.51
CA ARG A 167 -4.00 -8.28 13.01
C ARG A 167 -4.63 -9.07 11.86
N TRP A 168 -5.11 -8.37 10.84
CA TRP A 168 -5.67 -9.01 9.64
C TRP A 168 -4.70 -10.00 8.98
N LEU A 169 -3.42 -9.61 8.82
CA LEU A 169 -2.40 -10.52 8.28
C LEU A 169 -2.13 -11.72 9.19
N VAL A 170 -2.15 -11.53 10.52
CA VAL A 170 -2.03 -12.63 11.49
C VAL A 170 -3.20 -13.59 11.40
N ASP A 171 -4.42 -13.09 11.21
CA ASP A 171 -5.61 -13.92 11.02
C ASP A 171 -5.56 -14.72 9.71
N LEU A 172 -4.84 -14.23 8.70
CA LEU A 172 -4.51 -14.98 7.48
C LEU A 172 -3.39 -16.02 7.67
N GLY A 173 -2.80 -16.12 8.87
CA GLY A 173 -1.70 -17.05 9.17
C GLY A 173 -0.30 -16.50 8.93
N VAL A 174 -0.16 -15.19 8.68
CA VAL A 174 1.14 -14.53 8.48
C VAL A 174 1.70 -14.05 9.81
N PRO A 175 2.96 -14.33 10.19
CA PRO A 175 3.54 -13.86 11.44
C PRO A 175 3.98 -12.37 11.34
N ALA A 176 3.02 -11.50 11.03
CA ALA A 176 3.22 -10.08 10.83
C ALA A 176 3.41 -9.33 12.15
N GLN A 177 4.24 -8.31 12.11
CA GLN A 177 4.52 -7.41 13.22
C GLN A 177 4.47 -5.97 12.73
N VAL A 178 3.96 -5.06 13.55
CA VAL A 178 3.96 -3.63 13.26
C VAL A 178 5.31 -3.02 13.63
N LYS A 179 5.87 -2.24 12.72
CA LYS A 179 7.03 -1.37 12.97
C LYS A 179 6.55 0.06 13.01
N TRP A 180 6.66 0.68 14.19
CA TRP A 180 6.31 2.09 14.35
C TRP A 180 7.09 2.99 13.37
N PRO A 181 6.44 4.01 12.77
CA PRO A 181 5.03 4.37 12.96
C PRO A 181 4.07 3.84 11.88
N ASN A 182 4.56 3.20 10.82
CA ASN A 182 3.78 3.08 9.59
C ASN A 182 4.15 1.90 8.69
N ASP A 183 4.92 0.93 9.16
CA ASP A 183 5.33 -0.20 8.34
C ASP A 183 4.93 -1.53 9.00
N ILE A 184 4.73 -2.56 8.17
CA ILE A 184 4.46 -3.93 8.64
C ILE A 184 5.58 -4.83 8.16
N TYR A 185 6.07 -5.67 9.07
CA TYR A 185 7.25 -6.50 8.90
C TYR A 185 6.89 -7.98 9.12
N ILE A 186 7.59 -8.86 8.43
CA ILE A 186 7.60 -10.30 8.70
C ILE A 186 9.07 -10.72 8.80
N LYS A 187 9.48 -11.30 9.94
CA LYS A 187 10.89 -11.65 10.24
C LYS A 187 11.89 -10.56 9.83
N GLN A 188 11.71 -9.35 10.34
CA GLN A 188 12.57 -8.17 10.08
C GLN A 188 12.61 -7.66 8.63
N LYS A 189 11.78 -8.19 7.74
CA LYS A 189 11.64 -7.73 6.35
C LYS A 189 10.32 -6.99 6.16
N LYS A 190 10.33 -5.85 5.48
CA LYS A 190 9.12 -5.06 5.22
C LYS A 190 8.20 -5.78 4.23
N VAL A 191 6.92 -5.91 4.57
CA VAL A 191 5.87 -6.44 3.68
C VAL A 191 4.87 -5.37 3.26
N ALA A 192 4.62 -4.38 4.12
CA ALA A 192 3.71 -3.29 3.80
C ALA A 192 4.21 -1.93 4.31
N GLY A 193 3.82 -0.87 3.61
CA GLY A 193 4.01 0.51 4.02
C GLY A 193 2.70 1.27 4.01
N ILE A 194 2.50 2.13 5.01
CA ILE A 194 1.32 2.96 5.17
C ILE A 194 1.74 4.43 5.04
N LEU A 195 0.94 5.21 4.32
CA LEU A 195 1.09 6.65 4.15
C LEU A 195 -0.26 7.32 4.39
N VAL A 196 -0.40 7.95 5.56
CA VAL A 196 -1.57 8.76 5.92
C VAL A 196 -1.27 10.22 5.61
N GLU A 197 -2.07 10.84 4.75
CA GLU A 197 -2.01 12.27 4.45
C GLU A 197 -3.28 12.93 5.01
N LEU A 198 -3.11 13.91 5.91
CA LEU A 198 -4.21 14.56 6.64
C LEU A 198 -4.43 15.98 6.11
N GLU A 199 -5.69 16.40 6.00
CA GLU A 199 -6.06 17.76 5.62
C GLU A 199 -7.19 18.31 6.50
N SER A 200 -7.14 19.61 6.80
CA SER A 200 -8.22 20.30 7.51
C SER A 200 -9.30 20.74 6.53
N GLY A 201 -10.54 20.39 6.83
CA GLY A 201 -11.74 20.95 6.24
C GLY A 201 -11.98 22.39 6.69
N LYS A 202 -12.81 23.10 5.93
CA LYS A 202 -13.20 24.51 6.20
C LYS A 202 -14.07 24.66 7.45
N ASP A 203 -14.74 23.58 7.84
CA ASP A 203 -15.58 23.44 9.02
C ASP A 203 -14.79 23.08 10.29
N GLY A 204 -13.46 23.02 10.20
CA GLY A 204 -12.57 22.65 11.31
C GLY A 204 -12.42 21.13 11.53
N LYS A 205 -13.17 20.32 10.75
CA LYS A 205 -13.07 18.87 10.77
C LYS A 205 -11.90 18.36 9.92
N GLY A 206 -11.36 17.22 10.27
CA GLY A 206 -10.24 16.59 9.57
C GLY A 206 -10.69 15.66 8.45
N SER A 207 -9.78 15.40 7.53
CA SER A 207 -9.91 14.36 6.52
C SER A 207 -8.57 13.63 6.37
N ALA A 208 -8.64 12.38 5.91
CA ALA A 208 -7.48 11.54 5.72
C ALA A 208 -7.53 10.81 4.37
N VAL A 209 -6.38 10.76 3.69
CA VAL A 209 -6.11 9.80 2.63
C VAL A 209 -5.18 8.73 3.21
N VAL A 210 -5.69 7.52 3.38
CA VAL A 210 -4.94 6.38 3.93
C VAL A 210 -4.43 5.50 2.80
N GLY A 211 -3.17 5.66 2.43
CA GLY A 211 -2.47 4.86 1.44
C GLY A 211 -1.80 3.63 2.03
N VAL A 212 -1.93 2.49 1.36
CA VAL A 212 -1.28 1.22 1.71
C VAL A 212 -0.66 0.61 0.46
N GLY A 213 0.63 0.30 0.56
CA GLY A 213 1.31 -0.62 -0.35
C GLY A 213 1.57 -1.94 0.36
N LEU A 214 1.00 -3.04 -0.12
CA LEU A 214 1.17 -4.39 0.44
C LEU A 214 1.75 -5.35 -0.60
N ASN A 215 2.96 -5.84 -0.35
CA ASN A 215 3.67 -6.74 -1.26
C ASN A 215 2.98 -8.11 -1.31
N ILE A 216 2.48 -8.51 -2.49
CA ILE A 216 1.78 -9.78 -2.68
C ILE A 216 2.71 -10.84 -3.24
N LYS A 217 3.27 -10.56 -4.42
CA LYS A 217 4.26 -11.39 -5.11
C LYS A 217 5.07 -10.46 -6.00
N LEU A 218 6.15 -9.91 -5.47
CA LEU A 218 6.97 -8.98 -6.25
C LEU A 218 7.76 -9.74 -7.32
N PRO A 219 7.87 -9.21 -8.55
CA PRO A 219 8.70 -9.82 -9.57
C PRO A 219 10.18 -9.64 -9.22
N ASP A 220 11.02 -10.63 -9.56
CA ASP A 220 12.45 -10.63 -9.23
C ASP A 220 13.17 -9.38 -9.76
N SER A 221 12.72 -8.84 -10.90
CA SER A 221 13.27 -7.64 -11.54
C SER A 221 13.24 -6.39 -10.65
N VAL A 222 12.35 -6.33 -9.66
CA VAL A 222 12.19 -5.16 -8.78
C VAL A 222 13.11 -5.24 -7.57
N SER A 223 13.59 -6.45 -7.22
CA SER A 223 14.45 -6.70 -6.05
C SER A 223 15.68 -5.81 -6.00
N ALA A 224 16.29 -5.52 -7.16
CA ALA A 224 17.50 -4.71 -7.28
C ALA A 224 17.28 -3.22 -6.95
N ASN A 225 16.04 -2.74 -6.99
CA ASN A 225 15.68 -1.34 -6.78
C ASN A 225 15.11 -1.06 -5.38
N ILE A 226 15.07 -2.07 -4.50
CA ILE A 226 14.61 -1.92 -3.12
C ILE A 226 15.84 -1.87 -2.19
N ASP A 227 16.01 -0.74 -1.51
CA ASP A 227 17.18 -0.38 -0.70
C ASP A 227 17.16 -0.94 0.74
N GLN A 228 16.18 -1.78 1.07
CA GLN A 228 15.99 -2.33 2.40
C GLN A 228 15.48 -3.78 2.36
N PRO A 229 15.66 -4.56 3.44
CA PRO A 229 15.09 -5.90 3.52
C PRO A 229 13.58 -5.90 3.34
N TRP A 230 13.09 -6.71 2.41
CA TRP A 230 11.67 -6.82 2.07
C TRP A 230 11.25 -8.27 1.90
N THR A 231 9.94 -8.50 1.95
CA THR A 231 9.27 -9.77 1.69
C THR A 231 7.91 -9.51 1.05
N ASP A 232 7.29 -10.54 0.53
CA ASP A 232 5.91 -10.52 0.00
C ASP A 232 5.09 -11.67 0.59
N LEU A 233 3.76 -11.61 0.45
CA LEU A 233 2.85 -12.62 1.02
C LEU A 233 2.99 -14.02 0.39
N SER A 234 3.43 -14.13 -0.86
CA SER A 234 3.59 -15.42 -1.55
C SER A 234 4.64 -16.33 -0.91
N GLN A 235 5.55 -15.75 -0.12
CA GLN A 235 6.55 -16.50 0.67
C GLN A 235 5.99 -17.07 1.98
N TRP A 236 4.79 -16.64 2.40
CA TRP A 236 4.21 -16.97 3.71
C TRP A 236 2.85 -17.67 3.62
N LEU A 237 2.14 -17.51 2.49
CA LEU A 237 0.83 -18.10 2.25
C LEU A 237 0.89 -19.11 1.12
N VAL A 238 0.60 -20.38 1.43
CA VAL A 238 0.52 -21.47 0.45
C VAL A 238 -0.74 -22.30 0.74
N PRO A 239 -1.77 -22.25 -0.13
CA PRO A 239 -1.86 -21.44 -1.35
C PRO A 239 -1.98 -19.94 -1.05
N LEU A 240 -1.48 -19.09 -1.96
CA LEU A 240 -1.68 -17.64 -1.91
C LEU A 240 -3.14 -17.32 -2.31
N PRO A 241 -3.91 -16.56 -1.51
CA PRO A 241 -5.26 -16.12 -1.89
C PRO A 241 -5.24 -15.22 -3.13
N ALA A 242 -6.37 -15.19 -3.86
CA ALA A 242 -6.51 -14.33 -5.03
C ALA A 242 -6.37 -12.84 -4.66
N ARG A 243 -5.75 -12.04 -5.53
CA ARG A 243 -5.51 -10.60 -5.27
C ARG A 243 -6.80 -9.83 -4.99
N THR A 244 -7.91 -10.17 -5.65
CA THR A 244 -9.22 -9.57 -5.39
C THR A 244 -9.72 -9.86 -3.96
N GLN A 245 -9.48 -11.06 -3.42
CA GLN A 245 -9.85 -11.41 -2.04
C GLN A 245 -8.99 -10.66 -1.02
N LEU A 246 -7.68 -10.56 -1.28
CA LEU A 246 -6.77 -9.78 -0.44
C LEU A 246 -7.10 -8.28 -0.48
N ALA A 247 -7.51 -7.75 -1.64
CA ALA A 247 -7.97 -6.37 -1.77
C ALA A 247 -9.24 -6.09 -0.95
N ALA A 248 -10.21 -7.01 -0.98
CA ALA A 248 -11.43 -6.91 -0.16
C ALA A 248 -11.11 -6.93 1.33
N GLY A 249 -10.28 -7.89 1.79
CA GLY A 249 -9.86 -7.97 3.19
C GLY A 249 -9.06 -6.76 3.66
N LEU A 250 -8.18 -6.23 2.81
CA LEU A 250 -7.46 -4.98 3.07
C LEU A 250 -8.43 -3.80 3.25
N TYR A 251 -9.39 -3.64 2.33
CA TYR A 251 -10.39 -2.57 2.42
C TYR A 251 -11.22 -2.68 3.71
N GLN A 252 -11.72 -3.87 4.02
CA GLN A 252 -12.48 -4.13 5.24
C GLN A 252 -11.68 -3.76 6.49
N ALA A 253 -10.44 -4.24 6.62
CA ALA A 253 -9.59 -3.94 7.77
C ALA A 253 -9.31 -2.44 7.93
N LEU A 254 -9.18 -1.71 6.81
CA LEU A 254 -9.03 -0.25 6.83
C LEU A 254 -10.30 0.44 7.33
N VAL A 255 -11.46 0.12 6.76
CA VAL A 255 -12.74 0.76 7.12
C VAL A 255 -13.13 0.47 8.57
N GLU A 256 -13.01 -0.78 9.02
CA GLU A 256 -13.26 -1.14 10.42
C GLU A 256 -12.36 -0.34 11.37
N CYS A 257 -11.07 -0.22 11.04
CA CYS A 257 -10.13 0.55 11.84
C CYS A 257 -10.50 2.05 11.86
N LEU A 258 -10.87 2.61 10.71
CA LEU A 258 -11.26 4.01 10.57
C LEU A 258 -12.53 4.31 11.37
N GLN A 259 -13.55 3.46 11.29
CA GLN A 259 -14.77 3.57 12.09
C GLN A 259 -14.50 3.48 13.60
N ARG A 260 -13.66 2.52 14.00
CA ARG A 260 -13.29 2.35 15.42
C ARG A 260 -12.48 3.54 15.96
N PHE A 261 -11.57 4.06 15.14
CA PHE A 261 -10.79 5.25 15.46
C PHE A 261 -11.71 6.49 15.56
N GLU A 262 -12.64 6.65 14.62
CA GLU A 262 -13.63 7.74 14.64
C GLU A 262 -14.44 7.74 15.93
N ALA A 263 -14.90 6.57 16.37
CA ALA A 263 -15.80 6.43 17.51
C ALA A 263 -15.14 6.61 18.89
N GLY A 264 -13.84 6.36 19.03
CA GLY A 264 -13.19 6.39 20.36
C GLY A 264 -11.70 6.67 20.35
N GLY A 265 -11.18 7.20 19.26
CA GLY A 265 -9.79 7.59 19.09
C GLY A 265 -8.80 6.43 19.15
N LEU A 266 -7.52 6.78 19.20
CA LEU A 266 -6.42 5.81 19.13
C LEU A 266 -6.45 4.76 20.25
N GLN A 267 -6.85 5.13 21.47
CA GLN A 267 -6.86 4.20 22.60
C GLN A 267 -7.72 2.95 22.33
N GLN A 268 -8.85 3.11 21.61
CA GLN A 268 -9.69 1.99 21.24
C GLN A 268 -8.97 1.02 20.29
N CYS A 269 -8.03 1.49 19.48
CA CYS A 269 -7.32 0.68 18.51
C CYS A 269 -6.14 -0.10 19.13
N LEU A 270 -5.52 0.42 20.20
CA LEU A 270 -4.20 0.00 20.71
C LEU A 270 -4.16 -1.22 21.65
N ALA A 271 -5.29 -1.83 22.00
CA ALA A 271 -5.38 -2.84 23.07
C ALA A 271 -4.34 -3.99 23.02
N ASP A 272 -3.83 -4.37 21.84
CA ASP A 272 -2.84 -5.45 21.68
C ASP A 272 -1.51 -5.00 21.07
N TRP A 273 -1.21 -3.69 21.08
CA TRP A 273 0.03 -3.18 20.49
C TRP A 273 1.29 -3.97 20.90
N PRO A 274 1.53 -4.26 22.20
CA PRO A 274 2.76 -4.95 22.63
C PRO A 274 2.94 -6.35 22.03
N LYS A 275 1.84 -7.04 21.69
CA LYS A 275 1.90 -8.39 21.09
C LYS A 275 2.42 -8.36 19.66
N HIS A 276 2.21 -7.25 18.96
CA HIS A 276 2.50 -7.10 17.54
C HIS A 276 3.68 -6.16 17.25
N ASP A 277 4.15 -5.40 18.24
CA ASP A 277 5.26 -4.47 18.07
C ASP A 277 6.59 -5.23 17.85
N VAL A 278 7.20 -4.99 16.69
CA VAL A 278 8.47 -5.61 16.29
C VAL A 278 9.61 -5.32 17.27
N TYR A 279 9.53 -4.20 18.00
CA TYR A 279 10.54 -3.73 18.94
C TYR A 279 10.07 -3.75 20.40
N ALA A 280 8.94 -4.37 20.74
CA ALA A 280 8.49 -4.48 22.13
C ALA A 280 9.64 -4.93 23.06
N ASP A 281 9.94 -4.09 24.06
CA ASP A 281 10.97 -4.30 25.08
C ASP A 281 12.40 -4.54 24.55
N LYS A 282 12.70 -4.15 23.31
CA LYS A 282 14.03 -4.26 22.70
C LYS A 282 14.79 -2.94 22.75
N ALA A 283 16.12 -3.05 22.78
CA ALA A 283 17.02 -1.90 22.58
C ALA A 283 16.93 -1.39 21.14
N ILE A 284 16.67 -0.10 20.99
CA ILE A 284 16.52 0.58 19.71
C ILE A 284 17.32 1.88 19.67
N ARG A 285 17.63 2.33 18.46
CA ARG A 285 18.04 3.70 18.17
C ARG A 285 16.99 4.40 17.34
N LEU A 286 16.69 5.61 17.78
CA LEU A 286 15.82 6.55 17.12
C LEU A 286 16.67 7.59 16.39
N GLN A 287 16.61 7.62 15.06
CA GLN A 287 17.29 8.62 14.24
C GLN A 287 16.35 9.80 13.98
N MET A 288 16.77 11.01 14.32
CA MET A 288 16.04 12.27 14.11
C MET A 288 16.98 13.32 13.51
N GLY A 289 17.03 13.43 12.17
CA GLY A 289 18.07 14.24 11.51
C GLY A 289 19.47 13.75 11.92
N ASP A 290 20.30 14.65 12.43
CA ASP A 290 21.65 14.33 12.93
C ASP A 290 21.67 13.81 14.38
N HIS A 291 20.54 13.84 15.08
CA HIS A 291 20.44 13.39 16.46
C HIS A 291 20.02 11.92 16.53
N GLN A 292 20.61 11.20 17.48
CA GLN A 292 20.22 9.83 17.83
C GLN A 292 19.82 9.74 19.30
N VAL A 293 18.77 8.99 19.58
CA VAL A 293 18.38 8.59 20.94
C VAL A 293 18.40 7.07 21.02
N ALA A 294 19.20 6.52 21.93
CA ALA A 294 19.23 5.10 22.23
C ALA A 294 18.46 4.81 23.52
N GLY A 295 17.80 3.66 23.58
CA GLY A 295 17.08 3.21 24.77
C GLY A 295 16.22 1.98 24.48
N ILE A 296 15.38 1.62 25.44
CA ILE A 296 14.49 0.46 25.32
C ILE A 296 13.12 0.94 24.84
N CYS A 297 12.60 0.32 23.79
CA CYS A 297 11.26 0.58 23.29
C CYS A 297 10.21 0.09 24.30
N ARG A 298 9.32 0.98 24.72
CA ARG A 298 8.18 0.68 25.61
C ARG A 298 6.83 0.83 24.90
N GLY A 299 6.82 0.68 23.58
CA GLY A 299 5.64 0.76 22.75
C GLY A 299 5.23 2.20 22.45
N VAL A 300 3.92 2.43 22.35
CA VAL A 300 3.35 3.75 22.03
C VAL A 300 2.44 4.25 23.15
N ASP A 301 2.38 5.57 23.34
CA ASP A 301 1.43 6.20 24.26
C ASP A 301 0.04 6.41 23.63
N GLY A 302 -0.88 6.99 24.40
CA GLY A 302 -2.27 7.22 23.97
C GLY A 302 -2.43 8.19 22.79
N GLN A 303 -1.38 8.90 22.39
CA GLN A 303 -1.34 9.77 21.21
C GLN A 303 -0.55 9.14 20.04
N GLY A 304 -0.02 7.93 20.23
CA GLY A 304 0.71 7.17 19.21
C GLY A 304 2.18 7.57 19.11
N ALA A 305 2.71 8.33 20.07
CA ALA A 305 4.12 8.62 20.14
C ALA A 305 4.89 7.40 20.66
N LEU A 306 6.07 7.14 20.09
CA LEU A 306 6.95 6.06 20.53
C LEU A 306 7.55 6.42 21.89
N VAL A 307 7.39 5.53 22.87
CA VAL A 307 7.95 5.69 24.22
C VAL A 307 9.28 4.96 24.31
N ILE A 308 10.35 5.69 24.61
CA ILE A 308 11.69 5.13 24.82
C ILE A 308 12.10 5.35 26.26
N GLU A 309 12.54 4.28 26.93
CA GLU A 309 13.18 4.33 28.24
C GLU A 309 14.69 4.52 28.07
N THR A 310 15.19 5.64 28.58
CA THR A 310 16.61 6.03 28.57
C THR A 310 17.16 6.05 30.00
N GLY A 311 18.46 6.29 30.17
CA GLY A 311 19.06 6.49 31.50
C GLY A 311 18.45 7.65 32.29
N ASP A 312 17.87 8.63 31.60
CA ASP A 312 17.22 9.81 32.19
C ASP A 312 15.69 9.60 32.42
N GLY A 313 15.18 8.39 32.17
CA GLY A 313 13.76 8.06 32.23
C GLY A 313 13.07 7.93 30.87
N ARG A 314 11.73 7.90 30.88
CA ARG A 314 10.90 7.68 29.69
C ARG A 314 10.65 8.98 28.92
N ARG A 315 10.77 8.93 27.59
CA ARG A 315 10.49 10.04 26.67
C ARG A 315 9.60 9.58 25.52
N SER A 316 8.64 10.42 25.12
CA SER A 316 7.74 10.18 23.98
C SER A 316 8.23 10.91 22.73
N PHE A 317 8.15 10.25 21.57
CA PHE A 317 8.56 10.78 20.28
C PHE A 317 7.46 10.64 19.23
N PHE A 318 7.03 11.75 18.63
CA PHE A 318 6.00 11.74 17.60
C PHE A 318 6.57 11.38 16.24
N GLY A 319 5.74 10.74 15.41
CA GLY A 319 6.10 10.40 14.03
C GLY A 319 6.45 11.65 13.21
N GLY A 320 7.31 11.48 12.21
CA GLY A 320 7.74 12.57 11.32
C GLY A 320 9.01 12.18 10.56
N GLU A 321 10.09 12.91 10.79
CA GLU A 321 11.42 12.62 10.25
C GLU A 321 12.21 11.54 11.02
N ILE A 322 11.51 10.77 11.85
CA ILE A 322 12.09 9.76 12.74
C ILE A 322 12.17 8.34 12.15
N SER A 323 13.32 7.67 12.24
CA SER A 323 13.50 6.25 11.85
C SER A 323 13.93 5.41 13.05
N VAL A 324 13.30 4.26 13.26
CA VAL A 324 13.67 3.29 14.30
C VAL A 324 14.53 2.18 13.70
N ARG A 325 15.65 1.89 14.37
CA ARG A 325 16.55 0.78 14.06
C ARG A 325 16.87 -0.03 15.32
N PRO A 326 17.15 -1.33 15.23
CA PRO A 326 17.70 -2.08 16.34
C PRO A 326 19.07 -1.51 16.75
N ASP A 327 19.40 -1.54 18.05
CA ASP A 327 20.68 -1.01 18.57
C ASP A 327 21.88 -1.88 18.17
N HIS A 328 21.64 -3.17 17.91
CA HIS A 328 22.61 -4.10 17.35
C HIS A 328 22.05 -4.71 16.06
N VAL A 329 22.78 -4.55 14.95
CA VAL A 329 22.62 -5.43 13.79
C VAL A 329 23.25 -6.74 14.23
N VAL A 330 22.44 -7.76 14.51
CA VAL A 330 22.96 -9.12 14.52
C VAL A 330 23.20 -9.44 13.05
N ASP A 331 24.48 -9.65 12.70
CA ASP A 331 24.92 -10.10 11.39
C ASP A 331 24.13 -11.35 10.92
#